data_AF-A0A0A7S124-F1
#
_entry.id   AF-A0A0A7S124-F1
#
_cell.length_a   1.000
_cell.length_b   1.000
_cell.length_c   1.000
_cell.angle_alpha   90.00
_cell.angle_beta   90.00
_cell.angle_gamma   90.00
#
_symmetry.space_group_name_H-M   'P 1'
#
loop_
_entity.id
_entity.type
_entity.pdbx_description
1 polymer ?
#
loop_
_entity_poly.entity_id
_entity_poly.type
_entity_poly.pdbx_seq_one_letter_code
_entity_poly.pdbx_strand_id
1 'polypeptide(L)' 'MIFLEEATESKKGSIALDTDLIDSGLVDSMNIMALIVFLEEQTGKPIPLEDLDISFFNNVASIAN' A
#
# COMPACT_ATOMS: atom_id res chain seq x y z
N MET A 1 30.85 -7.01 -4.75
CA MET A 1 29.70 -6.45 -5.50
C MET A 1 28.84 -5.69 -4.50
N ILE A 2 29.35 -4.54 -4.00
CA ILE A 2 28.79 -3.85 -2.81
C ILE A 2 27.87 -2.68 -3.19
N PHE A 3 27.96 -2.18 -4.43
CA PHE A 3 27.21 -1.01 -4.90
C PHE A 3 25.70 -1.15 -4.94
N LEU A 4 25.17 -2.38 -5.06
CA LEU A 4 23.72 -2.59 -5.13
C LEU A 4 23.07 -2.67 -3.75
N GLU A 5 23.75 -3.20 -2.73
CA GLU A 5 23.19 -3.29 -1.36
C GLU A 5 23.07 -1.91 -0.71
N GLU A 6 24.09 -1.04 -0.85
CA GLU A 6 24.04 0.35 -0.33
C GLU A 6 23.00 1.22 -1.04
N ALA A 7 22.75 1.00 -2.34
CA ALA A 7 21.70 1.70 -3.08
C ALA A 7 20.28 1.22 -2.72
N THR A 8 20.17 0.10 -2.01
CA THR A 8 18.92 -0.51 -1.54
C THR A 8 18.82 -0.50 -0.02
N GLU A 9 19.45 0.46 0.67
CA GLU A 9 18.98 0.81 2.01
C GLU A 9 17.55 1.32 1.88
N SER A 10 16.59 0.39 1.99
CA SER A 10 15.18 0.68 2.18
C SER A 10 15.09 1.50 3.46
N LYS A 11 15.21 2.82 3.34
CA LYS A 11 14.91 3.77 4.40
C LYS A 11 13.50 3.42 4.85
N LYS A 12 13.38 2.78 6.02
CA LYS A 12 12.11 2.63 6.72
C LYS A 12 11.65 4.04 7.07
N GLY A 13 10.90 4.66 6.16
CA GLY A 13 10.13 5.85 6.43
C GLY A 13 8.93 5.50 7.29
N SER A 14 8.46 6.47 8.07
CA SER A 14 7.12 6.40 8.66
C SER A 14 6.16 7.01 7.65
N ILE A 15 5.09 6.28 7.33
CA ILE A 15 3.94 6.81 6.58
C ILE A 15 2.92 7.25 7.63
N ALA A 16 2.50 8.51 7.60
CA ALA A 16 1.46 9.00 8.50
C ALA A 16 0.11 8.43 8.05
N LEU A 17 -0.82 8.22 8.99
CA LEU A 17 -2.08 7.54 8.70
C LEU A 17 -2.97 8.28 7.68
N ASP A 18 -2.81 9.60 7.62
CA ASP A 18 -3.52 10.54 6.75
C ASP A 18 -2.75 10.87 5.46
N THR A 19 -1.59 10.25 5.23
CA THR A 19 -0.81 10.45 4.00
C THR A 19 -1.62 9.95 2.81
N ASP A 20 -1.82 10.82 1.81
CA ASP A 20 -2.41 10.42 0.55
C ASP A 20 -1.43 9.54 -0.24
N LEU A 21 -1.68 8.24 -0.26
CA LEU A 21 -0.84 7.21 -0.85
C LEU A 21 -0.80 7.28 -2.37
N ILE A 22 -1.88 7.76 -3.00
CA ILE A 22 -2.02 7.81 -4.46
C ILE A 22 -1.37 9.09 -4.98
N ASP A 23 -1.76 10.25 -4.43
CA ASP A 23 -1.22 11.53 -4.84
C ASP A 23 0.26 11.67 -4.48
N SER A 24 0.74 11.01 -3.41
CA SER A 24 2.17 10.95 -3.09
C SER A 24 2.96 10.02 -4.01
N GLY A 25 2.29 9.22 -4.85
CA GLY A 25 2.90 8.20 -5.70
C GLY A 25 3.48 7.01 -4.94
N LEU A 26 3.05 6.78 -3.68
CA LEU A 26 3.45 5.61 -2.90
C LEU A 26 2.72 4.35 -3.37
N VAL A 27 1.49 4.52 -3.84
CA VAL A 27 0.63 3.47 -4.41
C VAL A 27 0.14 3.94 -5.76
N ASP A 28 0.39 3.12 -6.79
CA ASP A 28 -0.17 3.30 -8.12
C ASP A 28 -1.25 2.24 -8.40
N SER A 29 -2.01 2.40 -9.49
CA SER A 29 -3.10 1.48 -9.84
C SER A 29 -2.66 0.03 -10.04
N MET A 30 -1.39 -0.21 -10.37
CA MET A 30 -0.85 -1.56 -10.53
C MET A 30 -0.55 -2.20 -9.17
N ASN A 31 -0.07 -1.41 -8.21
CA ASN A 31 0.31 -1.85 -6.87
C ASN A 31 -0.89 -1.96 -5.91
N ILE A 32 -2.04 -1.34 -6.22
CA ILE A 32 -3.28 -1.53 -5.43
C ILE A 32 -3.68 -3.00 -5.38
N MET A 33 -3.59 -3.74 -6.49
CA MET A 33 -3.94 -5.17 -6.47
C MET A 33 -3.02 -5.97 -5.56
N ALA A 34 -1.72 -5.67 -5.56
CA ALA A 34 -0.77 -6.31 -4.66
C ALA A 34 -1.07 -5.97 -3.18
N LEU A 35 -1.47 -4.73 -2.91
CA LEU A 35 -1.89 -4.30 -1.57
C LEU A 35 -3.16 -5.03 -1.11
N ILE A 36 -4.15 -5.21 -1.98
CA ILE A 36 -5.37 -5.97 -1.67
C ILE A 36 -5.02 -7.41 -1.31
N VAL A 37 -4.27 -8.11 -2.17
CA VAL A 37 -3.85 -9.50 -1.90
C VAL A 37 -3.08 -9.59 -0.59
N PHE A 38 -2.17 -8.64 -0.32
CA PHE A 38 -1.47 -8.56 0.95
C PHE A 38 -2.42 -8.42 2.15
N LEU A 39 -3.42 -7.52 2.07
CA LEU A 39 -4.41 -7.34 3.14
C LEU A 39 -5.26 -8.60 3.35
N GLU A 40 -5.67 -9.28 2.28
CA GLU A 40 -6.39 -10.55 2.36
C GLU A 40 -5.56 -11.64 3.04
N GLU A 41 -4.27 -11.74 2.72
CA GLU A 41 -3.34 -12.68 3.36
C GLU A 41 -3.11 -12.37 4.85
N GLN A 42 -2.94 -11.08 5.20
CA GLN A 42 -2.70 -10.67 6.58
C GLN A 42 -3.95 -10.81 7.46
N THR A 43 -5.15 -10.59 6.89
CA THR A 43 -6.40 -10.60 7.65
C THR A 43 -7.16 -11.93 7.56
N GLY A 44 -6.84 -12.76 6.56
CA GLY A 44 -7.58 -13.97 6.22
C GLY A 44 -9.00 -13.70 5.69
N LYS A 45 -9.30 -12.45 5.29
CA LYS A 45 -10.62 -12.03 4.82
C LYS A 45 -10.52 -11.61 3.35
N PRO A 46 -11.33 -12.18 2.46
CA PRO A 46 -11.39 -11.71 1.07
C PRO A 46 -12.01 -10.33 1.01
N ILE A 47 -11.49 -9.47 0.14
CA ILE A 47 -11.99 -8.13 -0.13
C ILE A 47 -12.84 -8.20 -1.41
N PRO A 48 -14.15 -7.89 -1.35
CA PRO A 48 -15.01 -7.90 -2.54
C PRO A 48 -14.57 -6.83 -3.55
N LEU A 49 -14.12 -7.25 -4.73
CA LEU A 49 -13.66 -6.33 -5.78
C LEU A 49 -14.81 -5.62 -6.51
N GLU A 50 -16.03 -6.17 -6.43
CA GLU A 50 -17.21 -5.68 -7.17
C GLU A 50 -17.68 -4.29 -6.71
N ASP A 51 -17.46 -3.97 -5.43
CA ASP A 51 -17.84 -2.69 -4.79
C ASP A 51 -16.60 -1.87 -4.35
N LEU A 52 -15.42 -2.22 -4.87
CA LEU A 52 -14.18 -1.61 -4.45
C LEU A 52 -13.97 -0.25 -5.12
N ASP A 53 -14.14 0.82 -4.35
CA ASP A 53 -13.72 2.16 -4.74
C ASP A 53 -12.22 2.36 -4.39
N ILE A 54 -11.44 2.83 -5.36
CA ILE A 54 -10.01 3.13 -5.18
C ILE A 54 -9.79 4.15 -4.05
N SER A 55 -10.76 5.03 -3.79
CA SER A 55 -10.69 6.01 -2.70
C SER A 55 -10.57 5.39 -1.30
N PHE A 56 -10.95 4.12 -1.11
CA PHE A 56 -10.69 3.40 0.14
C PHE A 56 -9.20 3.19 0.42
N PHE A 57 -8.35 3.27 -0.60
CA PHE A 57 -6.90 3.10 -0.51
C PHE A 57 -6.14 4.43 -0.55
N ASN A 58 -6.83 5.57 -0.45
CA ASN A 58 -6.18 6.88 -0.46
C ASN A 58 -5.24 7.06 0.72
N ASN A 59 -5.53 6.51 1.90
CA ASN A 59 -4.65 6.61 3.06
C ASN A 59 -4.82 5.40 3.99
N VAL A 60 -3.86 5.21 4.90
CA VAL A 60 -3.85 4.06 5.81
C VAL A 60 -5.04 4.10 6.77
N ALA A 61 -5.50 5.28 7.18
CA ALA A 61 -6.68 5.40 8.03
C ALA A 61 -7.95 4.87 7.35
N SER A 62 -8.14 5.14 6.06
CA SER A 62 -9.27 4.63 5.28
C SER A 62 -9.24 3.10 5.16
N ILE A 63 -8.05 2.51 4.97
CA ILE A 63 -7.87 1.05 4.83
C ILE A 63 -8.18 0.31 6.14
N ALA A 64 -7.88 0.94 7.29
CA ALA A 64 -8.00 0.29 8.59
C ALA A 64 -9.43 0.33 9.20
N ASN A 65 -10.37 1.05 8.59
CA ASN A 65 -11.77 1.12 9.04
C ASN A 65 -12.60 -0.05 8.53
#